data_AF-A0A087UYR5-F1
#
_entry.id   AF-A0A087UYR5-F1
#
_cell.length_a   1.000
_cell.length_b   1.000
_cell.length_c   1.000
_cell.angle_alpha   90.00
_cell.angle_beta   90.00
_cell.angle_gamma   90.00
#
_symmetry.space_group_name_H-M   'P 1'
#
loop_
_entity.id
_entity.type
_entity.pdbx_description
1 polymer ?
#
loop_
_entity_poly.entity_id
_entity_poly.type
_entity_poly.pdbx_seq_one_letter_code
_entity_poly.pdbx_strand_id
1 'polypeptide(L)'
;MRTKIQFSFHELPVESHSSLRDSLLNHISHVTSETSPVILTQLCLALADLALQMVAWKTPVQDVIERFASSAQHISTLLEILTVLPEEINSRHLRLGANRR
;
A
#
# COMPACT_ATOMS: atom_id res chain seq x y z
N MET A 1 5.17 5.98 9.00
CA MET A 1 5.44 4.79 8.16
C MET A 1 5.52 5.16 6.68
N ARG A 2 4.45 5.72 6.09
CA ARG A 2 4.40 6.21 4.70
C ARG A 2 5.64 7.00 4.27
N THR A 3 6.03 8.03 5.03
CA THR A 3 7.21 8.87 4.74
C THR A 3 8.50 8.06 4.56
N LYS A 4 8.71 7.01 5.36
CA LYS A 4 9.89 6.14 5.24
C LYS A 4 9.84 5.29 3.96
N ILE A 5 8.65 4.85 3.56
CA ILE A 5 8.46 4.16 2.29
C ILE A 5 8.75 5.14 1.14
N GLN A 6 8.21 6.36 1.17
CA GLN A 6 8.40 7.33 0.08
C GLN A 6 9.86 7.77 -0.12
N PHE A 7 10.62 7.96 0.97
CA PHE A 7 11.95 8.61 0.88
C PHE A 7 13.13 7.68 1.22
N SER A 8 12.90 6.60 1.96
CA SER A 8 13.96 5.74 2.51
C SER A 8 13.76 4.26 2.15
N PHE A 9 12.87 3.89 1.21
CA PHE A 9 12.66 2.48 0.88
C PHE A 9 13.91 1.79 0.34
N HIS A 10 14.78 2.54 -0.35
CA HIS A 10 16.08 2.07 -0.84
C HIS A 10 17.06 1.70 0.29
N GLU A 11 16.85 2.17 1.52
CA GLU A 11 17.65 1.77 2.70
C GLU A 11 17.27 0.36 3.21
N LEU A 12 16.13 -0.19 2.77
CA LEU A 12 15.63 -1.48 3.22
C LEU A 12 16.24 -2.62 2.38
N PRO A 13 16.86 -3.64 3.00
CA PRO A 13 17.34 -4.81 2.29
C PRO A 13 16.23 -5.53 1.52
N VAL A 14 16.54 -6.03 0.33
CA VAL A 14 15.54 -6.61 -0.60
C VAL A 14 14.81 -7.80 0.02
N GLU A 15 15.51 -8.60 0.81
CA GLU A 15 14.97 -9.73 1.56
C GLU A 15 13.90 -9.32 2.59
N SER A 16 13.88 -8.06 3.03
CA SER A 16 12.92 -7.54 3.99
C SER A 16 11.68 -6.90 3.34
N HIS A 17 11.66 -6.72 2.02
CA HIS A 17 10.56 -6.04 1.32
C HIS A 17 9.23 -6.80 1.46
N SER A 18 9.26 -8.13 1.27
CA SER A 18 8.07 -8.97 1.42
C SER A 18 7.54 -8.95 2.86
N SER A 19 8.43 -9.00 3.86
CA SER A 19 8.05 -8.92 5.28
C SER A 19 7.38 -7.58 5.62
N LEU A 20 7.87 -6.46 5.05
CA LEU A 20 7.25 -5.15 5.21
C LEU A 20 5.85 -5.12 4.57
N ARG A 21 5.72 -5.62 3.34
CA ARG A 21 4.43 -5.74 2.64
C ARG A 21 3.43 -6.52 3.48
N ASP A 22 3.82 -7.71 3.93
CA ASP A 22 2.96 -8.62 4.67
C ASP A 22 2.55 -8.01 6.01
N SER A 23 3.48 -7.30 6.67
CA SER A 23 3.19 -6.54 7.89
C SER A 23 2.16 -5.43 7.65
N LEU A 24 2.27 -4.68 6.54
CA LEU A 24 1.33 -3.63 6.17
C LEU A 24 -0.07 -4.20 5.92
N LEU A 25 -0.16 -5.25 5.08
CA LEU A 25 -1.42 -5.92 4.77
C LEU A 25 -2.08 -6.46 6.04
N ASN A 26 -1.28 -7.00 6.97
CA ASN A 26 -1.78 -7.46 8.26
C ASN A 26 -2.31 -6.31 9.12
N HIS A 27 -1.61 -5.17 9.19
CA HIS A 27 -2.12 -4.00 9.93
C HIS A 27 -3.43 -3.49 9.33
N ILE A 28 -3.51 -3.43 8.00
CA ILE A 28 -4.72 -3.02 7.27
C ILE A 28 -5.89 -3.97 7.55
N SER A 29 -5.66 -5.29 7.63
CA SER A 29 -6.73 -6.26 7.93
C SER A 29 -7.32 -6.15 9.33
N HIS A 30 -6.61 -5.52 10.27
CA HIS A 30 -7.09 -5.28 11.63
C HIS A 30 -7.80 -3.93 11.80
N VAL A 31 -7.88 -3.12 10.74
CA VAL A 31 -8.65 -1.87 10.78
C VAL A 31 -10.13 -2.18 10.94
N THR A 32 -10.76 -1.52 11.91
CA THR A 32 -12.19 -1.65 12.24
C THR A 32 -12.93 -0.34 12.01
N SER A 33 -14.26 -0.35 12.15
CA SER A 33 -15.10 0.86 12.09
C SER A 33 -14.76 1.91 13.15
N GLU A 34 -14.06 1.53 14.22
CA GLU A 34 -13.61 2.45 15.27
C GLU A 34 -12.27 3.11 14.94
N THR A 35 -11.55 2.58 13.95
CA THR A 35 -10.27 3.15 13.55
C THR A 35 -10.51 4.48 12.84
N SER A 36 -9.72 5.50 13.21
CA SER A 36 -9.82 6.81 12.57
C SER A 36 -9.65 6.70 11.04
N PRO A 37 -10.52 7.31 10.23
CA PRO A 37 -10.40 7.31 8.77
C PRO A 37 -9.04 7.79 8.29
N VAL A 38 -8.44 8.76 8.99
CA VAL A 38 -7.10 9.28 8.68
C VAL A 38 -6.04 8.17 8.78
N ILE A 39 -6.14 7.30 9.78
CA ILE A 39 -5.19 6.19 9.96
C ILE A 39 -5.35 5.18 8.82
N LEU A 40 -6.59 4.84 8.46
CA LEU A 40 -6.88 3.96 7.32
C LEU A 40 -6.27 4.52 6.03
N THR A 41 -6.57 5.76 5.68
CA THR A 41 -6.02 6.40 4.48
C THR A 41 -4.49 6.42 4.49
N GLN A 42 -3.84 6.70 5.63
CA GLN A 42 -2.38 6.68 5.71
C GLN A 42 -1.78 5.27 5.51
N LEU A 43 -2.46 4.22 5.98
CA LEU A 43 -2.04 2.84 5.73
C LEU A 43 -2.24 2.46 4.26
N CYS A 44 -3.37 2.83 3.65
CA CYS A 44 -3.64 2.59 2.23
C CYS A 44 -2.61 3.31 1.33
N LEU A 45 -2.30 4.57 1.63
CA LEU A 45 -1.27 5.33 0.93
C LEU A 45 0.12 4.72 1.10
N ALA A 46 0.47 4.27 2.33
CA ALA A 46 1.72 3.56 2.56
C ALA A 46 1.81 2.26 1.75
N LEU A 47 0.70 1.53 1.59
CA LEU A 47 0.64 0.31 0.77
C LEU A 47 0.80 0.63 -0.72
N ALA A 48 0.12 1.67 -1.20
CA ALA A 48 0.23 2.13 -2.59
C ALA A 48 1.66 2.56 -2.93
N ASP A 49 2.28 3.39 -2.08
CA ASP A 49 3.67 3.82 -2.22
C ASP A 49 4.65 2.63 -2.26
N LEU A 50 4.39 1.60 -1.45
CA LEU A 50 5.18 0.37 -1.43
C LEU A 50 4.99 -0.44 -2.71
N ALA A 51 3.75 -0.67 -3.13
CA ALA A 51 3.44 -1.43 -4.34
C ALA A 51 4.09 -0.82 -5.59
N LEU A 52 4.10 0.51 -5.69
CA LEU A 52 4.70 1.22 -6.80
C LEU A 52 6.23 1.14 -6.81
N GLN A 53 6.87 1.15 -5.63
CA GLN A 53 8.34 1.05 -5.51
C GLN A 53 8.88 -0.38 -5.52
N MET A 54 8.13 -1.36 -5.01
CA MET A 54 8.57 -2.75 -4.90
C MET A 54 8.45 -3.47 -6.25
N VAL A 55 9.46 -3.33 -7.11
CA VAL A 55 9.49 -3.90 -8.47
C VAL A 55 9.27 -5.43 -8.50
N ALA A 56 9.66 -6.12 -7.43
CA ALA A 56 9.45 -7.56 -7.27
C ALA A 56 7.96 -7.93 -7.11
N TRP A 57 7.11 -7.01 -6.63
CA TRP A 57 5.68 -7.24 -6.47
C TRP A 57 4.96 -6.98 -7.80
N LYS A 58 4.65 -8.05 -8.53
CA LYS A 58 4.11 -7.98 -9.90
C LYS A 58 2.59 -7.82 -9.97
N THR A 59 1.87 -8.28 -8.94
CA THR A 59 0.41 -8.39 -8.94
C THR A 59 -0.26 -7.65 -7.76
N PRO A 60 0.15 -6.43 -7.38
CA PRO A 60 -0.33 -5.80 -6.15
C PRO A 60 -1.85 -5.60 -6.10
N VAL A 61 -2.48 -5.27 -7.24
CA VAL A 61 -3.94 -5.10 -7.31
C VAL A 61 -4.67 -6.43 -7.09
N GLN A 62 -4.23 -7.50 -7.75
CA GLN A 62 -4.84 -8.82 -7.61
C GLN A 62 -4.69 -9.33 -6.17
N ASP A 63 -3.48 -9.27 -5.61
CA ASP A 63 -3.20 -9.73 -4.25
C ASP A 63 -4.04 -8.97 -3.20
N VAL A 64 -4.26 -7.66 -3.39
CA VAL A 64 -5.11 -6.84 -2.51
C VAL A 64 -6.59 -7.22 -2.65
N ILE A 65 -7.08 -7.45 -3.87
CA ILE A 65 -8.46 -7.90 -4.10
C ILE A 65 -8.69 -9.26 -3.43
N GLU A 66 -7.81 -10.23 -3.68
CA GLU A 66 -7.89 -11.57 -3.09
C GLU A 66 -7.87 -11.52 -1.55
N ARG A 67 -7.09 -10.59 -0.98
CA ARG A 67 -6.98 -10.43 0.48
C ARG A 67 -8.22 -9.84 1.13
N PHE A 68 -8.89 -8.88 0.49
CA PHE A 68 -9.93 -8.05 1.15
C PHE A 68 -11.33 -8.21 0.56
N ALA A 69 -11.52 -8.81 -0.62
CA ALA A 69 -12.84 -8.93 -1.25
C ALA A 69 -13.77 -9.94 -0.54
N SER A 70 -13.22 -10.89 0.22
CA SER A 70 -13.98 -11.98 0.85
C SER A 70 -14.80 -11.55 2.07
N SER A 71 -14.61 -10.33 2.59
CA SER A 71 -15.30 -9.83 3.78
C SER A 71 -15.94 -8.47 3.51
N ALA A 72 -17.24 -8.35 3.76
CA ALA A 72 -17.97 -7.09 3.64
C ALA A 72 -17.36 -5.98 4.51
N GLN A 73 -16.75 -6.34 5.64
CA GLN A 73 -16.08 -5.39 6.54
C GLN A 73 -14.86 -4.72 5.90
N HIS A 74 -14.19 -5.41 4.97
CA HIS A 74 -12.96 -4.92 4.33
C HIS A 74 -13.21 -4.22 2.99
N ILE A 75 -14.45 -4.16 2.50
CA ILE A 75 -14.78 -3.53 1.21
C ILE A 75 -14.42 -2.05 1.20
N SER A 76 -14.68 -1.30 2.28
CA SER A 76 -14.31 0.12 2.37
C SER A 76 -12.79 0.30 2.22
N THR A 77 -12.01 -0.52 2.92
CA THR A 77 -10.55 -0.54 2.85
C THR A 77 -10.04 -0.93 1.46
N LEU A 78 -10.65 -1.93 0.83
CA LEU A 78 -10.31 -2.33 -0.54
C LEU A 78 -10.51 -1.18 -1.53
N LEU A 79 -11.67 -0.51 -1.47
CA LEU A 79 -11.97 0.62 -2.34
C LEU A 79 -11.03 1.79 -2.09
N GLU A 80 -10.68 2.08 -0.83
CA GLU A 80 -9.69 3.11 -0.49
C GLU A 80 -8.33 2.80 -1.13
N ILE A 81 -7.83 1.56 -1.03
CA ILE A 81 -6.55 1.16 -1.65
C ILE A 81 -6.62 1.32 -3.17
N LEU A 82 -7.70 0.85 -3.81
CA LEU A 82 -7.88 0.95 -5.26
C LEU A 82 -8.07 2.40 -5.74
N THR A 83 -8.49 3.30 -4.85
CA THR A 83 -8.62 4.73 -5.13
C THR A 83 -7.27 5.44 -5.02
N VAL A 84 -6.53 5.23 -3.93
CA VAL A 84 -5.27 5.96 -3.71
C VAL A 84 -4.10 5.42 -4.54
N LEU A 85 -4.13 4.15 -4.98
CA LEU A 85 -3.08 3.56 -5.80
C LEU A 85 -2.85 4.31 -7.13
N PRO A 86 -3.86 4.56 -7.98
CA PRO A 86 -3.68 5.35 -9.20
C PRO A 86 -3.32 6.81 -8.94
N GLU A 87 -3.75 7.39 -7.81
CA GLU A 87 -3.38 8.75 -7.42
C GLU A 87 -1.87 8.87 -7.13
N GLU A 88 -1.29 7.89 -6.43
CA GLU A 88 0.14 7.91 -6.08
C GLU A 88 1.08 7.68 -7.27
N ILE A 89 0.62 7.13 -8.40
CA ILE A 89 1.42 7.03 -9.64
C ILE A 89 1.93 8.41 -10.07
N ASN A 90 1.08 9.43 -9.89
CA ASN A 90 1.38 10.82 -10.26
C ASN A 90 1.88 11.66 -9.06
N SER A 91 2.13 11.05 -7.91
CA SER A 91 2.60 11.72 -6.71
C SER A 91 3.97 12.35 -6.92
N ARG A 92 4.10 13.63 -6.55
CA ARG A 92 5.38 14.35 -6.56
C ARG A 92 6.34 13.85 -5.48
N HIS A 93 5.82 13.17 -4.46
CA HIS A 93 6.60 12.66 -3.33
C HIS A 93 7.31 11.36 -3.68
N LEU A 94 6.66 10.47 -4.44
CA LEU A 94 7.19 9.15 -4.77
C LEU A 94 8.29 9.16 -5.85
N ARG A 95 8.35 10.23 -6.67
CA ARG A 95 9.39 10.47 -7.69
C ARG A 95 9.69 9.25 -8.59
N LEU A 96 8.66 8.51 -8.98
CA LEU A 96 8.78 7.40 -9.93
C LEU A 96 9.35 7.88 -11.27
N GLY A 97 10.30 7.13 -11.83
CA GLY A 97 10.80 7.36 -13.18
C GLY A 97 9.71 7.11 -14.24
N ALA A 98 9.79 7.79 -15.38
CA ALA A 98 8.76 7.72 -16.43
C ALA A 98 8.50 6.29 -16.95
N ASN A 99 9.53 5.45 -17.04
CA ASN A 99 9.39 4.04 -17.47
C ASN A 99 8.69 3.14 -16.44
N ARG A 100 8.49 3.62 -15.21
CA ARG A 100 7.86 2.88 -14.11
C ARG A 100 6.41 3.30 -13.87
N ARG A 101 6.02 4.48 -14.35
CA ARG A 101 4.64 4.99 -14.22
C ARG A 101 3.68 4.27 -15.15
#